data_AF-A0A4R7UCS6-F1
#
_entry.id   AF-A0A4R7UCS6-F1
#
_cell.length_a   1.000
_cell.length_b   1.000
_cell.length_c   1.000
_cell.angle_alpha   90.00
_cell.angle_beta   90.00
_cell.angle_gamma   90.00
#
_symmetry.space_group_name_H-M   'P 1'
#
loop_
_entity.id
_entity.type
_entity.pdbx_description
1 polymer ?
#
loop_
_entity_poly.entity_id
_entity_poly.type
_entity_poly.pdbx_seq_one_letter_code
_entity_poly.pdbx_strand_id
1 'polypeptide(L)'
;MKLSKLFNVLQISWKEPLPDNQLILGKKIKVWKLVLFMIFYLFSLVLNVLFVIKILPAWLQWTYVYTYALLFGNTIFYLYLLSLIYLVILLLTSKYRQNSLTWFSRQRKINWSDFRQRSLQILIALFLFLVLLTHIILHFIYQVQYEFSLQLPQKIYVEGWWKHFIRSDSMIVSAFKFNIFNNVGFLFDSIFNLLYIPTFSAILPILVLLTIFIFILHKILDFKLLRIQNRLNIIQYQGYLSKGKYLLTTDLIRFFDFVFVAVKYFQIDFKKNSYKILLNQLLNMLDVSDVQQLLWNDEKSKHEKSSGDDLISQLEALEIPQTKPPKSANNQKFLDEISPIQRR
;
A
#
# COMPACT_ATOMS: atom_id res chain seq x y z
N MET A 1 -12.70 -25.71 3.84
CA MET A 1 -13.17 -24.34 4.14
C MET A 1 -12.35 -23.24 3.44
N LYS A 2 -12.95 -22.09 3.05
CA LYS A 2 -12.20 -20.92 2.53
C LYS A 2 -11.54 -20.13 3.67
N LEU A 3 -10.32 -19.61 3.44
CA LEU A 3 -9.58 -18.81 4.43
C LEU A 3 -10.35 -17.56 4.92
N SER A 4 -11.14 -16.92 4.05
CA SER A 4 -11.99 -15.79 4.44
C SER A 4 -13.07 -16.18 5.47
N LYS A 5 -13.63 -17.39 5.35
CA LYS A 5 -14.61 -17.92 6.30
C LYS A 5 -13.93 -18.18 7.65
N LEU A 6 -12.72 -18.75 7.64
CA LEU A 6 -11.93 -18.94 8.86
C LEU A 6 -11.71 -17.62 9.60
N PHE A 7 -11.25 -16.58 8.89
CA PHE A 7 -11.01 -15.28 9.52
C PHE A 7 -12.26 -14.65 10.10
N ASN A 8 -13.44 -14.86 9.49
CA ASN A 8 -14.69 -14.36 10.03
C ASN A 8 -15.07 -15.10 11.32
N VAL A 9 -14.91 -16.42 11.36
CA VAL A 9 -15.18 -17.21 12.58
C VAL A 9 -14.23 -16.84 13.71
N LEU A 10 -12.94 -16.66 13.41
CA LEU A 10 -11.93 -16.21 14.38
C LEU A 10 -12.01 -14.71 14.72
N GLN A 11 -12.96 -13.97 14.12
CA GLN A 11 -13.13 -12.53 14.28
C GLN A 11 -11.87 -11.70 13.94
N ILE A 12 -11.03 -12.19 13.03
CA ILE A 12 -9.83 -11.49 12.56
C ILE A 12 -10.26 -10.26 11.76
N SER A 13 -9.94 -9.08 12.28
CA SER A 13 -10.37 -7.79 11.75
C SER A 13 -9.47 -7.29 10.62
N TRP A 14 -10.03 -6.45 9.74
CA TRP A 14 -9.26 -5.74 8.71
C TRP A 14 -8.45 -4.57 9.27
N LYS A 15 -8.83 -4.07 10.45
CA LYS A 15 -8.32 -2.88 11.12
C LYS A 15 -8.19 -3.17 12.61
N GLU A 16 -7.02 -2.92 13.17
CA GLU A 16 -6.74 -3.09 14.60
C GLU A 16 -5.98 -1.86 15.13
N PRO A 17 -6.06 -1.51 16.42
CA PRO A 17 -5.07 -0.60 17.02
C PRO A 17 -3.64 -1.06 16.75
N LEU A 18 -2.71 -0.11 16.69
CA LEU A 18 -1.28 -0.42 16.69
C LEU A 18 -0.90 -1.06 18.02
N PRO A 19 0.04 -2.03 18.03
CA PRO A 19 0.58 -2.52 19.29
C PRO A 19 1.36 -1.41 20.00
N ASP A 20 1.34 -1.41 21.34
CA ASP A 20 1.82 -0.32 22.19
C ASP A 20 3.28 0.07 21.94
N ASN A 21 4.09 -0.91 21.54
CA ASN A 21 5.51 -0.74 21.21
C ASN A 21 5.77 -0.03 19.87
N GLN A 22 4.73 0.31 19.10
CA GLN A 22 4.84 0.90 17.76
C GLN A 22 3.98 2.16 17.58
N LEU A 23 3.67 2.88 18.67
CA LEU A 23 2.98 4.16 18.60
C LEU A 23 3.83 5.21 17.88
N ILE A 24 3.56 5.42 16.58
CA ILE A 24 4.24 6.44 15.79
C ILE A 24 3.62 7.82 16.08
N LEU A 25 4.41 8.72 16.64
CA LEU A 25 4.15 10.16 16.73
C LEU A 25 4.21 10.82 15.33
N GLY A 26 3.23 10.52 14.48
CA GLY A 26 3.08 11.16 13.17
C GLY A 26 2.90 12.69 13.20
N LYS A 27 3.25 13.31 12.07
CA LYS A 27 2.78 14.63 11.61
C LYS A 27 1.25 14.78 11.76
N LYS A 28 0.69 15.61 12.65
CA LYS A 28 -0.72 16.02 12.48
C LYS A 28 -0.83 16.82 11.17
N ILE A 29 -1.76 16.44 10.29
CA ILE A 29 -2.03 17.21 9.08
C ILE A 29 -2.64 18.55 9.53
N LYS A 30 -2.07 19.66 9.04
CA LYS A 30 -2.62 20.98 9.32
C LYS A 30 -3.90 21.15 8.52
N VAL A 31 -5.05 21.30 9.19
CA VAL A 31 -6.39 21.34 8.56
C VAL A 31 -6.48 22.42 7.48
N TRP A 32 -5.89 23.59 7.70
CA TRP A 32 -5.89 24.68 6.72
C TRP A 32 -5.26 24.29 5.37
N LYS A 33 -4.24 23.41 5.35
CA LYS A 33 -3.64 22.92 4.09
C LYS A 33 -4.61 22.07 3.30
N LEU A 34 -5.44 21.28 4.00
CA LEU A 34 -6.46 20.44 3.38
C LEU A 34 -7.60 21.31 2.83
N VAL A 35 -8.04 22.32 3.57
CA VAL A 35 -9.05 23.29 3.11
C VAL A 35 -8.54 24.05 1.88
N LEU A 36 -7.32 24.56 1.90
CA LEU A 36 -6.73 25.26 0.77
C LEU A 36 -6.62 24.36 -0.48
N PHE A 37 -6.18 23.10 -0.29
CA PHE A 37 -6.14 22.12 -1.37
C PHE A 37 -7.53 21.84 -1.95
N MET A 38 -8.55 21.70 -1.09
CA MET A 38 -9.95 21.50 -1.51
C MET A 38 -10.49 22.68 -2.31
N ILE A 39 -10.25 23.90 -1.85
CA ILE A 39 -10.67 25.12 -2.56
C ILE A 39 -10.01 25.16 -3.95
N PHE A 40 -8.70 24.95 -4.02
CA PHE A 40 -7.97 24.94 -5.30
C PHE A 40 -8.45 23.83 -6.23
N TYR A 41 -8.69 22.62 -5.70
CA TYR A 41 -9.21 21.48 -6.45
C TYR A 41 -10.59 21.77 -7.03
N LEU A 42 -11.54 22.21 -6.19
CA LEU A 42 -12.91 22.50 -6.62
C LEU A 42 -12.95 23.66 -7.61
N PHE A 43 -12.21 24.74 -7.34
CA PHE A 43 -12.12 25.87 -8.26
C PHE A 43 -11.59 25.43 -9.63
N SER A 44 -10.49 24.66 -9.65
CA SER A 44 -9.90 24.17 -10.89
C SER A 44 -10.86 23.22 -11.63
N LEU A 45 -11.52 22.31 -10.91
CA LEU A 45 -12.49 21.37 -11.48
C LEU A 45 -13.70 22.10 -12.09
N VAL A 46 -14.28 23.05 -11.37
CA VAL A 46 -15.40 23.86 -11.87
C VAL A 46 -14.96 24.64 -13.11
N LEU A 47 -13.79 25.27 -13.09
CA LEU A 47 -13.25 25.97 -14.25
C LEU A 47 -13.10 25.03 -15.47
N ASN A 48 -12.58 23.82 -15.27
CA ASN A 48 -12.47 22.80 -16.32
C ASN A 48 -13.85 22.38 -16.86
N VAL A 49 -14.82 22.10 -15.99
CA VAL A 49 -16.19 21.74 -16.40
C VAL A 49 -16.83 22.87 -17.20
N LEU A 50 -16.78 24.12 -16.69
CA LEU A 50 -17.32 25.30 -17.36
C LEU A 50 -16.66 25.54 -18.73
N PHE A 51 -15.35 25.24 -18.83
CA PHE A 51 -14.63 25.28 -20.10
C PHE A 51 -15.15 24.22 -21.08
N VAL A 52 -15.27 22.96 -20.64
CA VAL A 52 -15.73 21.84 -21.48
C VAL A 52 -17.15 22.06 -22.00
N ILE A 53 -18.05 22.60 -21.16
CA ILE A 53 -19.44 22.92 -21.56
C ILE A 53 -19.56 24.28 -22.28
N LYS A 54 -18.45 24.98 -22.54
CA LYS A 54 -18.37 26.22 -23.33
C LYS A 54 -19.15 27.42 -22.77
N ILE A 55 -19.26 27.53 -21.44
CA ILE A 55 -19.99 28.62 -20.77
C ILE A 55 -19.06 29.76 -20.29
N LEU A 56 -17.74 29.54 -20.24
CA LEU A 56 -16.79 30.56 -19.81
C LEU A 56 -16.79 31.80 -20.73
N PRO A 57 -16.61 33.01 -20.19
CA PRO A 57 -16.41 34.21 -21.01
C PRO A 57 -15.08 34.13 -21.79
N ALA A 58 -15.00 34.81 -22.93
CA ALA A 58 -13.89 34.68 -23.88
C ALA A 58 -12.51 34.88 -23.24
N TRP A 59 -12.33 35.90 -22.40
CA TRP A 59 -11.05 36.16 -21.73
C TRP A 59 -10.62 34.99 -20.82
N LEU A 60 -11.57 34.39 -20.10
CA LEU A 60 -11.30 33.28 -19.18
C LEU A 60 -11.08 31.96 -19.92
N GLN A 61 -11.74 31.78 -21.08
CA GLN A 61 -11.40 30.70 -22.00
C GLN A 61 -9.95 30.80 -22.48
N TRP A 62 -9.51 31.99 -22.91
CA TRP A 62 -8.12 32.21 -23.31
C TRP A 62 -7.13 31.93 -22.18
N THR A 63 -7.43 32.42 -20.97
CA THR A 63 -6.61 32.11 -19.79
C THR A 63 -6.54 30.61 -19.55
N TYR A 64 -7.67 29.90 -19.58
CA TYR A 64 -7.71 28.45 -19.38
C TYR A 64 -6.90 27.70 -20.44
N VAL A 65 -7.04 28.08 -21.71
CA VAL A 65 -6.32 27.47 -22.84
C VAL A 65 -4.81 27.58 -22.64
N TYR A 66 -4.30 28.79 -22.39
CA TYR A 66 -2.86 29.03 -22.31
C TYR A 66 -2.22 28.64 -20.97
N THR A 67 -3.01 28.30 -19.96
CA THR A 67 -2.51 27.81 -18.66
C THR A 67 -2.76 26.32 -18.52
N TYR A 68 -3.99 25.92 -18.18
CA TYR A 68 -4.35 24.55 -17.87
C TYR A 68 -4.31 23.64 -19.10
N ALA A 69 -4.95 24.07 -20.20
CA ALA A 69 -5.12 23.22 -21.37
C ALA A 69 -3.80 22.96 -22.10
N LEU A 70 -2.96 23.98 -22.26
CA LEU A 70 -1.66 23.86 -22.92
C LEU A 70 -0.67 23.04 -22.08
N LEU A 71 -0.60 23.30 -20.77
CA LEU A 71 0.37 22.62 -19.90
C LEU A 71 0.02 21.16 -19.68
N PHE A 72 -1.25 20.85 -19.46
CA PHE A 72 -1.70 19.52 -19.03
C PHE A 72 -2.49 18.75 -20.09
N GLY A 73 -3.11 19.40 -21.08
CA GLY A 73 -3.93 18.71 -22.09
C GLY A 73 -4.93 17.73 -21.45
N ASN A 74 -4.99 16.50 -21.97
CA ASN A 74 -5.81 15.42 -21.39
C ASN A 74 -5.35 14.93 -20.01
N THR A 75 -4.11 15.18 -19.62
CA THR A 75 -3.58 14.66 -18.34
C THR A 75 -4.25 15.31 -17.14
N ILE A 76 -4.92 16.46 -17.35
CA ILE A 76 -5.69 17.14 -16.32
C ILE A 76 -6.83 16.25 -15.76
N PHE A 77 -7.44 15.39 -16.58
CA PHE A 77 -8.49 14.47 -16.14
C PHE A 77 -7.94 13.41 -15.18
N TYR A 78 -6.78 12.83 -15.51
CA TYR A 78 -6.08 11.89 -14.62
C TYR A 78 -5.66 12.59 -13.33
N LEU A 79 -5.20 13.84 -13.42
CA LEU A 79 -4.81 14.63 -12.27
C LEU A 79 -5.99 14.87 -11.32
N TYR A 80 -7.18 15.20 -11.82
CA TYR A 80 -8.37 15.36 -10.97
C TYR A 80 -8.80 14.04 -10.30
N LEU A 81 -8.84 12.95 -11.05
CA LEU A 81 -9.23 11.64 -10.52
C LEU A 81 -8.27 11.18 -9.41
N LEU A 82 -6.96 11.27 -9.66
CA LEU A 82 -5.96 10.82 -8.69
C LEU A 82 -5.84 11.80 -7.51
N SER A 83 -6.04 13.10 -7.72
CA SER A 83 -6.11 14.08 -6.62
C SER A 83 -7.28 13.82 -5.67
N LEU A 84 -8.41 13.32 -6.17
CA LEU A 84 -9.52 12.90 -5.33
C LEU A 84 -9.14 11.70 -4.46
N ILE A 85 -8.49 10.70 -5.04
CA ILE A 85 -8.00 9.53 -4.28
C ILE A 85 -6.97 9.96 -3.24
N TYR A 86 -6.06 10.87 -3.60
CA TYR A 86 -5.09 11.47 -2.69
C TYR A 86 -5.77 12.15 -1.51
N LEU A 87 -6.80 12.96 -1.77
CA LEU A 87 -7.59 13.62 -0.74
C LEU A 87 -8.23 12.62 0.22
N VAL A 88 -8.83 11.55 -0.30
CA VAL A 88 -9.42 10.48 0.52
C VAL A 88 -8.36 9.88 1.45
N ILE A 89 -7.16 9.58 0.94
CA ILE A 89 -6.04 9.09 1.77
C ILE A 89 -5.65 10.10 2.86
N LEU A 90 -5.63 11.40 2.56
CA LEU A 90 -5.36 12.43 3.56
C LEU A 90 -6.44 12.50 4.64
N LEU A 91 -7.71 12.46 4.27
CA LEU A 91 -8.84 12.49 5.21
C LEU A 91 -8.80 11.27 6.16
N LEU A 92 -8.55 10.09 5.60
CA LEU A 92 -8.40 8.85 6.37
C LEU A 92 -7.22 8.89 7.35
N THR A 93 -6.21 9.74 7.13
CA THR A 93 -5.07 9.86 8.04
C THR A 93 -5.47 10.31 9.44
N SER A 94 -6.50 11.15 9.57
CA SER A 94 -6.99 11.54 10.91
C SER A 94 -7.57 10.36 11.69
N LYS A 95 -8.27 9.45 11.01
CA LYS A 95 -9.02 8.33 11.61
C LYS A 95 -8.21 7.07 11.82
N TYR A 96 -7.20 6.81 10.97
CA TYR A 96 -6.49 5.52 10.93
C TYR A 96 -5.02 5.62 11.37
N ARG A 97 -4.53 6.78 11.75
CA ARG A 97 -3.11 6.98 12.11
C ARG A 97 -2.59 6.03 13.19
N GLN A 98 -3.42 5.69 14.16
CA GLN A 98 -3.07 4.77 15.26
C GLN A 98 -3.48 3.32 14.99
N ASN A 99 -3.76 2.99 13.74
CA ASN A 99 -4.23 1.67 13.37
C ASN A 99 -3.25 0.94 12.46
N SER A 100 -3.27 -0.37 12.60
CA SER A 100 -2.78 -1.29 11.58
C SER A 100 -3.91 -1.61 10.61
N LEU A 101 -3.58 -1.65 9.32
CA LEU A 101 -4.50 -2.00 8.25
C LEU A 101 -4.00 -3.21 7.50
N THR A 102 -4.95 -3.97 7.00
CA THR A 102 -4.70 -5.10 6.12
C THR A 102 -4.24 -4.64 4.73
N TRP A 103 -3.14 -5.21 4.23
CA TRP A 103 -2.66 -5.07 2.85
C TRP A 103 -3.05 -6.30 2.04
N PHE A 104 -4.20 -6.24 1.36
CA PHE A 104 -4.80 -7.27 0.49
C PHE A 104 -5.13 -8.64 1.12
N SER A 105 -4.52 -9.05 2.24
CA SER A 105 -4.86 -10.27 2.99
C SER A 105 -4.77 -9.99 4.47
N ARG A 106 -5.75 -10.46 5.28
CA ARG A 106 -5.78 -10.21 6.73
C ARG A 106 -4.53 -10.71 7.47
N GLN A 107 -3.76 -11.61 6.85
CA GLN A 107 -2.43 -12.07 7.32
C GLN A 107 -1.33 -11.01 7.23
N ARG A 108 -1.56 -9.96 6.45
CA ARG A 108 -0.61 -8.89 6.13
C ARG A 108 -1.11 -7.59 6.73
N LYS A 109 -0.79 -7.33 7.99
CA LYS A 109 -1.08 -6.02 8.60
C LYS A 109 0.14 -5.11 8.50
N ILE A 110 -0.09 -3.85 8.13
CA ILE A 110 0.94 -2.80 8.07
C ILE A 110 0.44 -1.59 8.85
N ASN A 111 1.35 -0.76 9.36
CA ASN A 111 0.95 0.51 9.98
C ASN A 111 0.33 1.45 8.92
N TRP A 112 -0.47 2.42 9.37
CA TRP A 112 -1.08 3.41 8.47
C TRP A 112 -0.06 4.25 7.69
N SER A 113 1.10 4.54 8.29
CA SER A 113 2.14 5.35 7.63
C SER A 113 2.67 4.66 6.36
N ASP A 114 2.99 3.39 6.46
CA ASP A 114 3.45 2.53 5.38
C ASP A 114 2.35 2.29 4.37
N PHE A 115 1.11 2.07 4.83
CA PHE A 115 -0.06 1.98 3.95
C PHE A 115 -0.17 3.23 3.08
N ARG A 116 -0.20 4.42 3.71
CA ARG A 116 -0.26 5.70 3.03
C ARG A 116 0.90 5.87 2.06
N GLN A 117 2.13 5.65 2.49
CA GLN A 117 3.30 5.84 1.63
C GLN A 117 3.26 4.92 0.40
N ARG A 118 2.90 3.64 0.58
CA ARG A 118 2.76 2.69 -0.53
C ARG A 118 1.63 3.08 -1.47
N SER A 119 0.47 3.47 -0.94
CA SER A 119 -0.65 3.96 -1.75
C SER A 119 -0.28 5.21 -2.56
N LEU A 120 0.47 6.14 -1.98
CA LEU A 120 0.95 7.33 -2.71
C LEU A 120 1.94 6.98 -3.83
N GLN A 121 2.86 6.05 -3.57
CA GLN A 121 3.79 5.56 -4.60
C GLN A 121 3.04 4.89 -5.76
N ILE A 122 2.03 4.07 -5.46
CA ILE A 122 1.17 3.43 -6.47
C ILE A 122 0.39 4.51 -7.24
N LEU A 123 -0.15 5.52 -6.56
CA LEU A 123 -0.92 6.59 -7.19
C LEU A 123 -0.08 7.40 -8.19
N ILE A 124 1.15 7.75 -7.83
CA ILE A 124 2.09 8.47 -8.72
C ILE A 124 2.51 7.57 -9.89
N ALA A 125 2.83 6.30 -9.62
CA ALA A 125 3.17 5.37 -10.69
C ALA A 125 2.00 5.16 -11.67
N LEU A 126 0.77 5.08 -11.15
CA LEU A 126 -0.45 4.97 -11.96
C LEU A 126 -0.69 6.22 -12.80
N PHE A 127 -0.43 7.42 -12.25
CA PHE A 127 -0.47 8.67 -13.02
C PHE A 127 0.50 8.60 -14.21
N LEU A 128 1.78 8.30 -13.95
CA LEU A 128 2.80 8.22 -14.99
C LEU A 128 2.45 7.14 -16.03
N PHE A 129 1.92 6.00 -15.59
CA PHE A 129 1.46 4.94 -16.48
C PHE A 129 0.36 5.43 -17.43
N LEU A 130 -0.70 6.07 -16.91
CA LEU A 130 -1.82 6.56 -17.73
C LEU A 130 -1.40 7.66 -18.70
N VAL A 131 -0.55 8.59 -18.24
CA VAL A 131 -0.05 9.71 -19.04
C VAL A 131 0.85 9.20 -20.17
N LEU A 132 1.78 8.28 -19.87
CA LEU A 132 2.66 7.66 -20.88
C LEU A 132 1.88 6.77 -21.85
N LEU A 133 0.92 5.98 -21.36
CA LEU A 133 0.04 5.17 -22.21
C LEU A 133 -0.73 6.05 -23.20
N THR A 134 -1.30 7.16 -22.72
CA THR A 134 -2.01 8.13 -23.56
C THR A 134 -1.07 8.72 -24.61
N HIS A 135 0.14 9.11 -24.21
CA HIS A 135 1.15 9.65 -25.13
C HIS A 135 1.51 8.63 -26.24
N ILE A 136 1.74 7.37 -25.88
CA ILE A 136 2.02 6.29 -26.86
C ILE A 136 0.83 6.06 -27.80
N ILE A 137 -0.40 6.07 -27.27
CA ILE A 137 -1.60 5.93 -28.10
C ILE A 137 -1.71 7.09 -29.11
N LEU A 138 -1.52 8.34 -28.66
CA LEU A 138 -1.54 9.50 -29.56
C LEU A 138 -0.43 9.42 -30.61
N HIS A 139 0.74 8.87 -30.25
CA HIS A 139 1.82 8.63 -31.20
C HIS A 139 1.38 7.73 -32.36
N PHE A 140 0.78 6.60 -32.05
CA PHE A 140 0.28 5.66 -33.05
C PHE A 140 -1.01 6.09 -33.73
N ILE A 141 -1.74 7.11 -33.25
CA ILE A 141 -2.90 7.63 -33.97
C ILE A 141 -2.47 8.68 -35.00
N TYR A 142 -1.59 9.61 -34.61
CA TYR A 142 -1.35 10.81 -35.41
C TYR A 142 -0.07 10.78 -36.26
N GLN A 143 0.87 9.88 -35.98
CA GLN A 143 2.20 9.91 -36.60
C GLN A 143 2.75 8.50 -36.90
N VAL A 144 1.87 7.55 -37.28
CA VAL A 144 2.28 6.20 -37.72
C VAL A 144 3.36 6.24 -38.80
N GLN A 145 3.35 7.29 -39.63
CA GLN A 145 4.25 7.49 -40.76
C GLN A 145 5.56 8.21 -40.39
N TYR A 146 5.83 8.52 -39.12
CA TYR A 146 7.11 9.11 -38.74
C TYR A 146 8.23 8.11 -38.98
N GLU A 147 8.98 8.31 -40.06
CA GLU A 147 10.23 7.61 -40.29
C GLU A 147 11.24 8.05 -39.24
N PHE A 148 11.65 7.11 -38.39
CA PHE A 148 12.66 7.32 -37.37
C PHE A 148 14.02 7.64 -38.02
N SER A 149 14.27 8.93 -38.28
CA SER A 149 15.45 9.44 -38.99
C SER A 149 16.30 10.37 -38.10
N LEU A 150 17.50 10.76 -38.55
CA LEU A 150 18.38 11.63 -37.73
C LEU A 150 17.87 13.09 -37.60
N GLN A 151 16.92 13.52 -38.44
CA GLN A 151 16.24 14.82 -38.32
C GLN A 151 15.13 14.83 -37.24
N LEU A 152 14.87 13.67 -36.64
CA LEU A 152 13.78 13.42 -35.71
C LEU A 152 13.83 14.23 -34.41
N PRO A 153 14.98 14.48 -33.75
CA PRO A 153 14.97 15.22 -32.48
C PRO A 153 14.43 16.64 -32.64
N GLN A 154 14.85 17.36 -33.69
CA GLN A 154 14.36 18.71 -33.97
C GLN A 154 12.87 18.69 -34.32
N LYS A 155 12.43 17.75 -35.17
CA LYS A 155 11.00 17.62 -35.53
C LYS A 155 10.13 17.21 -34.34
N ILE A 156 10.58 16.34 -33.45
CA ILE A 156 9.82 15.93 -32.25
C ILE A 156 9.59 17.11 -31.28
N TYR A 157 10.56 18.03 -31.13
CA TYR A 157 10.38 19.21 -30.27
C TYR A 157 9.64 20.36 -30.96
N VAL A 158 9.94 20.61 -32.23
CA VAL A 158 9.33 21.70 -33.01
C VAL A 158 7.92 21.36 -33.47
N GLU A 159 7.66 20.09 -33.80
CA GLU A 159 6.38 19.59 -34.31
C GLU A 159 5.70 18.60 -33.37
N GLY A 160 6.11 18.54 -32.10
CA GLY A 160 5.61 17.60 -31.10
C GLY A 160 4.09 17.55 -30.99
N TRP A 161 3.53 16.71 -30.12
CA TRP A 161 2.09 16.45 -30.09
C TRP A 161 1.25 17.70 -29.78
N TRP A 162 1.87 18.72 -29.19
CA TRP A 162 1.31 20.07 -29.06
C TRP A 162 1.02 20.77 -30.40
N LYS A 163 1.62 20.38 -31.54
CA LYS A 163 1.25 20.87 -32.89
C LYS A 163 -0.21 20.51 -33.22
N HIS A 164 -0.70 19.41 -32.69
CA HIS A 164 -2.12 19.03 -32.80
C HIS A 164 -3.03 19.79 -31.81
N PHE A 165 -2.48 20.64 -30.93
CA PHE A 165 -3.26 21.52 -30.07
C PHE A 165 -4.00 22.59 -30.87
N ILE A 166 -3.49 23.00 -32.05
CA ILE A 166 -4.12 23.98 -32.92
C ILE A 166 -4.67 23.25 -34.15
N ARG A 167 -5.96 23.45 -34.48
CA ARG A 167 -6.55 22.92 -35.72
C ARG A 167 -5.90 23.65 -36.91
N SER A 168 -5.21 22.91 -37.78
CA SER A 168 -4.33 23.44 -38.84
C SER A 168 -5.02 24.32 -39.90
N ASP A 169 -6.34 24.25 -40.02
CA ASP A 169 -7.01 24.66 -41.27
C ASP A 169 -7.65 26.06 -41.24
N SER A 170 -7.23 26.97 -40.35
CA SER A 170 -7.83 28.32 -40.38
C SER A 170 -6.96 29.45 -39.83
N MET A 171 -6.82 30.52 -40.63
CA MET A 171 -6.02 31.72 -40.34
C MET A 171 -6.59 32.64 -39.24
N ILE A 172 -7.72 32.28 -38.61
CA ILE A 172 -8.37 33.10 -37.57
C ILE A 172 -8.41 32.29 -36.27
N VAL A 173 -7.59 32.67 -35.27
CA VAL A 173 -7.48 31.96 -33.99
C VAL A 173 -8.65 32.36 -33.08
N SER A 174 -9.69 31.53 -33.02
CA SER A 174 -10.74 31.60 -31.99
C SER A 174 -10.50 30.53 -30.94
N ALA A 175 -10.82 30.79 -29.66
CA ALA A 175 -10.66 29.84 -28.55
C ALA A 175 -11.29 28.45 -28.77
N PHE A 176 -12.28 28.34 -29.67
CA PHE A 176 -12.93 27.08 -30.04
C PHE A 176 -12.14 26.18 -31.02
N LYS A 177 -10.97 26.61 -31.49
CA LYS A 177 -10.14 25.86 -32.46
C LYS A 177 -9.00 25.08 -31.82
N PHE A 178 -8.86 25.15 -30.50
CA PHE A 178 -7.87 24.36 -29.79
C PHE A 178 -8.37 22.93 -29.59
N ASN A 179 -7.58 21.95 -30.03
CA ASN A 179 -7.86 20.54 -29.84
C ASN A 179 -7.18 20.02 -28.57
N ILE A 180 -7.71 20.51 -27.46
CA ILE A 180 -7.17 20.33 -26.11
C ILE A 180 -7.16 18.85 -25.71
N PHE A 181 -8.03 18.05 -26.33
CA PHE A 181 -8.19 16.63 -26.04
C PHE A 181 -7.25 15.71 -26.82
N ASN A 182 -6.45 16.24 -27.75
CA ASN A 182 -5.58 15.43 -28.61
C ASN A 182 -4.09 15.54 -28.24
N ASN A 183 -3.78 15.94 -27.01
CA ASN A 183 -2.41 16.08 -26.51
C ASN A 183 -2.35 15.70 -25.02
N VAL A 184 -1.17 15.31 -24.54
CA VAL A 184 -0.90 15.05 -23.12
C VAL A 184 -0.41 16.30 -22.36
N GLY A 185 -0.50 17.48 -22.97
CA GLY A 185 0.02 18.73 -22.43
C GLY A 185 1.51 18.87 -22.65
N PHE A 186 1.95 20.09 -22.97
CA PHE A 186 3.34 20.42 -23.34
C PHE A 186 4.38 19.89 -22.33
N LEU A 187 4.05 19.90 -21.04
CA LEU A 187 4.94 19.45 -19.97
C LEU A 187 5.30 17.97 -20.12
N PHE A 188 4.29 17.09 -20.17
CA PHE A 188 4.53 15.65 -20.28
C PHE A 188 4.98 15.25 -21.67
N ASP A 189 4.53 15.98 -22.67
CA ASP A 189 4.94 15.81 -24.05
C ASP A 189 6.46 15.94 -24.22
N SER A 190 7.01 17.04 -23.71
CA SER A 190 8.45 17.31 -23.74
C SER A 190 9.26 16.22 -23.03
N ILE A 191 8.76 15.74 -21.89
CA ILE A 191 9.43 14.71 -21.09
C ILE A 191 9.41 13.36 -21.81
N PHE A 192 8.29 12.95 -22.40
CA PHE A 192 8.19 11.64 -23.04
C PHE A 192 8.79 11.60 -24.43
N ASN A 193 8.80 12.73 -25.13
CA ASN A 193 9.52 12.88 -26.39
C ASN A 193 11.02 12.58 -26.22
N LEU A 194 11.63 12.88 -25.06
CA LEU A 194 13.01 12.47 -24.76
C LEU A 194 13.20 10.95 -24.84
N LEU A 195 12.18 10.14 -24.59
CA LEU A 195 12.29 8.68 -24.60
C LEU A 195 12.41 8.11 -26.02
N TYR A 196 12.00 8.86 -27.05
CA TYR A 196 12.11 8.40 -28.44
C TYR A 196 13.51 8.64 -29.02
N ILE A 197 14.29 9.56 -28.45
CA ILE A 197 15.59 9.98 -28.98
C ILE A 197 16.65 8.85 -28.91
N PRO A 198 16.84 8.13 -27.79
CA PRO A 198 17.96 7.19 -27.67
C PRO A 198 17.85 5.97 -28.57
N THR A 199 16.61 5.57 -28.90
CA THR A 199 16.36 4.35 -29.68
C THR A 199 15.85 4.64 -31.08
N PHE A 200 15.59 5.91 -31.42
CA PHE A 200 14.88 6.31 -32.62
C PHE A 200 13.70 5.35 -32.88
N SER A 201 12.89 5.10 -31.85
CA SER A 201 11.86 4.08 -31.88
C SER A 201 10.85 4.28 -30.74
N ALA A 202 9.63 3.77 -30.93
CA ALA A 202 8.62 3.67 -29.87
C ALA A 202 8.92 2.59 -28.83
N ILE A 203 9.96 1.76 -29.03
CA ILE A 203 10.33 0.66 -28.14
C ILE A 203 10.66 1.15 -26.72
N LEU A 204 11.48 2.20 -26.57
CA LEU A 204 11.88 2.66 -25.24
C LEU A 204 10.70 3.19 -24.40
N PRO A 205 9.79 4.04 -24.91
CA PRO A 205 8.54 4.39 -24.23
C PRO A 205 7.74 3.17 -23.75
N ILE A 206 7.61 2.14 -24.59
CA ILE A 206 6.89 0.90 -24.24
C ILE A 206 7.62 0.14 -23.12
N LEU A 207 8.95 0.04 -23.16
CA LEU A 207 9.74 -0.58 -22.09
C LEU A 207 9.62 0.17 -20.76
N VAL A 208 9.60 1.51 -20.80
CA VAL A 208 9.36 2.33 -19.61
C VAL A 208 7.95 2.09 -19.07
N LEU A 209 6.93 2.03 -19.93
CA LEU A 209 5.56 1.72 -19.55
C LEU A 209 5.46 0.35 -18.87
N LEU A 210 6.10 -0.67 -19.43
CA LEU A 210 6.15 -2.02 -18.85
C LEU A 210 6.87 -2.02 -17.49
N THR A 211 7.95 -1.25 -17.35
CA THR A 211 8.69 -1.12 -16.09
C THR A 211 7.84 -0.49 -15.00
N ILE A 212 7.08 0.57 -15.33
CA ILE A 212 6.13 1.20 -14.40
C ILE A 212 5.03 0.20 -14.01
N PHE A 213 4.50 -0.56 -14.96
CA PHE A 213 3.49 -1.59 -14.69
C PHE A 213 4.01 -2.67 -13.72
N ILE A 214 5.21 -3.19 -13.97
CA ILE A 214 5.88 -4.16 -13.08
C ILE A 214 6.10 -3.55 -11.69
N PHE A 215 6.49 -2.29 -11.60
CA PHE A 215 6.64 -1.58 -10.32
C PHE A 215 5.31 -1.52 -9.54
N ILE A 216 4.20 -1.17 -10.21
CA ILE A 216 2.86 -1.16 -9.60
C ILE A 216 2.50 -2.55 -9.09
N LEU A 217 2.67 -3.60 -9.90
CA LEU A 217 2.41 -4.98 -9.51
C LEU A 217 3.26 -5.41 -8.31
N HIS A 218 4.54 -5.03 -8.30
CA HIS A 218 5.45 -5.34 -7.19
C HIS A 218 4.97 -4.71 -5.87
N LYS A 219 4.48 -3.46 -5.92
CA LYS A 219 3.94 -2.76 -4.74
C LYS A 219 2.63 -3.36 -4.24
N ILE A 220 1.79 -3.88 -5.14
CA ILE A 220 0.51 -4.52 -4.78
C ILE A 220 0.73 -5.92 -4.22
N LEU A 221 1.44 -6.79 -4.95
CA LEU A 221 1.49 -8.22 -4.68
C LEU A 221 2.52 -8.64 -3.62
N ASP A 222 3.52 -7.80 -3.34
CA ASP A 222 4.69 -8.12 -2.49
C ASP A 222 5.21 -9.55 -2.73
N PHE A 223 5.78 -9.76 -3.91
CA PHE A 223 6.30 -11.06 -4.35
C PHE A 223 7.30 -11.70 -3.37
N LYS A 224 8.01 -10.88 -2.59
CA LYS A 224 8.93 -11.38 -1.56
C LYS A 224 8.18 -12.19 -0.51
N LEU A 225 7.03 -11.70 -0.04
CA LEU A 225 6.24 -12.40 0.96
C LEU A 225 5.64 -13.70 0.38
N LEU A 226 5.13 -13.67 -0.85
CA LEU A 226 4.61 -14.88 -1.52
C LEU A 226 5.69 -15.97 -1.63
N ARG A 227 6.93 -15.59 -1.98
CA ARG A 227 8.06 -16.51 -2.03
C ARG A 227 8.41 -17.07 -0.65
N ILE A 228 8.32 -16.25 0.40
CA ILE A 228 8.62 -16.63 1.78
C ILE A 228 7.59 -17.62 2.32
N GLN A 229 6.30 -17.40 2.06
CA GLN A 229 5.21 -18.31 2.47
C GLN A 229 5.35 -19.72 1.89
N ASN A 230 5.97 -19.85 0.70
CA ASN A 230 6.22 -21.13 0.05
C ASN A 230 7.43 -21.88 0.62
N ARG A 231 8.32 -21.20 1.36
CA ARG A 231 9.63 -21.75 1.80
C ARG A 231 9.73 -21.95 3.30
N LEU A 232 9.20 -21.03 4.08
CA LEU A 232 9.31 -21.06 5.54
C LEU A 232 8.20 -21.91 6.15
N ASN A 233 8.50 -22.59 7.24
CA ASN A 233 7.49 -23.21 8.09
C ASN A 233 6.75 -22.14 8.94
N ILE A 234 5.70 -22.54 9.65
CA ILE A 234 4.84 -21.60 10.40
C ILE A 234 5.60 -20.78 11.45
N ILE A 235 6.52 -21.40 12.20
CA ILE A 235 7.32 -20.72 13.24
C ILE A 235 8.25 -19.68 12.60
N GLN A 236 8.95 -20.08 11.53
CA GLN A 236 9.85 -19.19 10.79
C GLN A 236 9.06 -18.05 10.12
N TYR A 237 7.86 -18.31 9.63
CA TYR A 237 6.99 -17.31 9.04
C TYR A 237 6.50 -16.30 10.07
N GLN A 238 6.06 -16.75 11.26
CA GLN A 238 5.71 -15.88 12.38
C GLN A 238 6.89 -15.01 12.81
N GLY A 239 8.09 -15.59 12.92
CA GLY A 239 9.32 -14.85 13.21
C GLY A 239 9.74 -13.87 12.10
N TYR A 240 9.43 -14.17 10.83
CA TYR A 240 9.66 -13.25 9.72
C TYR A 240 8.72 -12.04 9.81
N LEU A 241 7.45 -12.25 10.17
CA LEU A 241 6.49 -11.16 10.36
C LEU A 241 6.91 -10.27 11.53
N SER A 242 7.36 -10.82 12.66
CA SER A 242 7.74 -10.00 13.83
C SER A 242 8.95 -9.09 13.60
N LYS A 243 9.89 -9.49 12.73
CA LYS A 243 11.08 -8.70 12.38
C LYS A 243 10.95 -7.91 11.06
N GLY A 244 9.83 -8.08 10.37
CA GLY A 244 9.64 -7.63 9.00
C GLY A 244 8.96 -6.26 8.87
N LYS A 245 8.54 -5.97 7.64
CA LYS A 245 7.70 -4.79 7.31
C LYS A 245 6.22 -4.97 7.67
N TYR A 246 5.84 -6.17 8.08
CA TYR A 246 4.48 -6.51 8.48
C TYR A 246 4.42 -6.56 10.00
N LEU A 247 3.24 -6.31 10.56
CA LEU A 247 3.05 -6.25 12.00
C LEU A 247 2.47 -7.55 12.50
N LEU A 248 3.09 -8.14 13.53
CA LEU A 248 2.50 -9.21 14.31
C LEU A 248 1.55 -8.58 15.33
N THR A 249 0.27 -8.59 14.99
CA THR A 249 -0.83 -7.98 15.77
C THR A 249 -1.54 -9.02 16.63
N THR A 250 -2.40 -8.60 17.56
CA THR A 250 -3.10 -9.54 18.47
C THR A 250 -4.00 -10.50 17.70
N ASP A 251 -4.66 -10.02 16.64
CA ASP A 251 -5.44 -10.85 15.73
C ASP A 251 -4.57 -11.90 15.04
N LEU A 252 -3.36 -11.53 14.59
CA LEU A 252 -2.47 -12.48 13.92
C LEU A 252 -1.90 -13.51 14.89
N ILE A 253 -1.59 -13.10 16.12
CA ILE A 253 -1.18 -14.01 17.18
C ILE A 253 -2.29 -15.04 17.43
N ARG A 254 -3.53 -14.58 17.64
CA ARG A 254 -4.70 -15.46 17.80
C ARG A 254 -4.87 -16.42 16.63
N PHE A 255 -4.69 -15.93 15.40
CA PHE A 255 -4.75 -16.78 14.22
C PHE A 255 -3.63 -17.83 14.21
N PHE A 256 -2.38 -17.48 14.54
CA PHE A 256 -1.29 -18.45 14.61
C PHE A 256 -1.50 -19.48 15.72
N ASP A 257 -1.96 -19.05 16.89
CA ASP A 257 -2.28 -19.93 18.02
C ASP A 257 -3.37 -20.96 17.63
N PHE A 258 -4.43 -20.49 16.97
CA PHE A 258 -5.46 -21.37 16.42
C PHE A 258 -4.85 -22.38 15.43
N VAL A 259 -3.99 -21.93 14.51
CA VAL A 259 -3.35 -22.84 13.55
C VAL A 259 -2.50 -23.88 14.27
N PHE A 260 -1.76 -23.52 15.32
CA PHE A 260 -0.99 -24.50 16.12
C PHE A 260 -1.88 -25.52 16.83
N VAL A 261 -3.01 -25.09 17.40
CA VAL A 261 -3.99 -25.99 18.04
C VAL A 261 -4.59 -26.95 17.01
N ALA A 262 -5.04 -26.44 15.88
CA ALA A 262 -5.63 -27.24 14.81
C ALA A 262 -4.62 -28.23 14.20
N VAL A 263 -3.38 -27.82 13.97
CA VAL A 263 -2.30 -28.70 13.49
C VAL A 263 -2.06 -29.86 14.46
N LYS A 264 -2.07 -29.60 15.78
CA LYS A 264 -1.93 -30.67 16.79
C LYS A 264 -3.11 -31.62 16.78
N TYR A 265 -4.33 -31.08 16.68
CA TYR A 265 -5.56 -31.87 16.62
C TYR A 265 -5.57 -32.82 15.41
N PHE A 266 -5.22 -32.31 14.23
CA PHE A 266 -5.13 -33.11 12.99
C PHE A 266 -3.79 -33.84 12.82
N GLN A 267 -2.89 -33.78 13.80
CA GLN A 267 -1.56 -34.41 13.78
C GLN A 267 -0.71 -34.07 12.54
N ILE A 268 -0.80 -32.83 12.04
CA ILE A 268 -0.05 -32.37 10.86
C ILE A 268 1.39 -32.00 11.28
N ASP A 269 2.39 -32.45 10.52
CA ASP A 269 3.78 -32.05 10.77
C ASP A 269 4.04 -30.60 10.30
N PHE A 270 4.07 -29.67 11.25
CA PHE A 270 4.30 -28.25 11.00
C PHE A 270 5.78 -27.86 10.82
N LYS A 271 6.72 -28.77 11.10
CA LYS A 271 8.16 -28.48 10.96
C LYS A 271 8.62 -28.76 9.53
N LYS A 272 8.08 -29.80 8.89
CA LYS A 272 8.45 -30.22 7.53
C LYS A 272 7.75 -29.43 6.43
N ASN A 273 6.49 -29.03 6.66
CA ASN A 273 5.70 -28.36 5.63
C ASN A 273 5.94 -26.85 5.61
N SER A 274 5.94 -26.27 4.41
CA SER A 274 5.91 -24.81 4.27
C SER A 274 4.55 -24.26 4.73
N TYR A 275 4.55 -23.02 5.19
CA TYR A 275 3.37 -22.35 5.73
C TYR A 275 2.18 -22.41 4.78
N LYS A 276 2.40 -22.17 3.48
CA LYS A 276 1.33 -22.24 2.47
C LYS A 276 0.75 -23.66 2.34
N ILE A 277 1.60 -24.68 2.29
CA ILE A 277 1.15 -26.08 2.16
C ILE A 277 0.36 -26.49 3.39
N LEU A 278 0.90 -26.21 4.57
CA LEU A 278 0.25 -26.49 5.85
C LEU A 278 -1.11 -25.82 5.94
N LEU A 279 -1.19 -24.53 5.62
CA LEU A 279 -2.46 -23.79 5.67
C LEU A 279 -3.48 -24.37 4.69
N ASN A 280 -3.06 -24.74 3.49
CA ASN A 280 -3.96 -25.35 2.51
C ASN A 280 -4.47 -26.73 2.97
N GLN A 281 -3.60 -27.58 3.53
CA GLN A 281 -3.99 -28.88 4.08
C GLN A 281 -5.00 -28.70 5.21
N LEU A 282 -4.69 -27.81 6.16
CA LEU A 282 -5.54 -27.48 7.29
C LEU A 282 -6.91 -26.96 6.84
N LEU A 283 -6.93 -26.02 5.87
CA LEU A 283 -8.18 -25.50 5.31
C LEU A 283 -9.01 -26.58 4.59
N ASN A 284 -8.39 -27.61 4.01
CA ASN A 284 -9.12 -28.70 3.37
C ASN A 284 -9.74 -29.66 4.39
N MET A 285 -9.12 -29.83 5.56
CA MET A 285 -9.61 -30.70 6.64
C MET A 285 -10.61 -30.00 7.56
N LEU A 286 -10.50 -28.69 7.74
CA LEU A 286 -11.37 -27.92 8.63
C LEU A 286 -12.78 -27.73 8.08
N ASP A 287 -13.77 -28.05 8.92
CA ASP A 287 -15.12 -27.52 8.85
C ASP A 287 -15.42 -26.52 10.00
N VAL A 288 -16.55 -25.82 9.91
CA VAL A 288 -16.95 -24.77 10.87
C VAL A 288 -17.15 -25.32 12.28
N SER A 289 -17.73 -26.52 12.40
CA SER A 289 -17.93 -27.21 13.67
C SER A 289 -16.59 -27.47 14.37
N ASP A 290 -15.58 -27.90 13.62
CA ASP A 290 -14.24 -28.16 14.16
C ASP A 290 -13.60 -26.88 14.71
N VAL A 291 -13.78 -25.75 14.03
CA VAL A 291 -13.26 -24.45 14.50
C VAL A 291 -13.86 -24.11 15.87
N GLN A 292 -15.18 -24.24 16.03
CA GLN A 292 -15.86 -23.92 17.29
C GLN A 292 -15.43 -24.87 18.41
N GLN A 293 -15.33 -26.16 18.11
CA GLN A 293 -14.89 -27.16 19.09
C GLN A 293 -13.45 -26.93 19.54
N LEU A 294 -12.55 -26.57 18.61
CA LEU A 294 -11.15 -26.28 18.93
C LEU A 294 -11.02 -25.01 19.77
N LEU A 295 -11.81 -23.97 19.50
CA LEU A 295 -11.84 -22.76 20.32
C LEU A 295 -12.34 -23.06 21.73
N TRP A 296 -13.43 -23.81 21.85
CA TRP A 296 -13.99 -24.22 23.15
C TRP A 296 -13.01 -25.04 23.98
N ASN A 297 -12.33 -26.02 23.36
CA ASN A 297 -11.35 -26.85 24.04
C ASN A 297 -10.12 -26.07 24.49
N ASP A 298 -9.66 -25.09 23.69
CA ASP A 298 -8.55 -24.22 24.06
C ASP A 298 -8.92 -23.34 25.26
N GLU A 299 -10.12 -22.73 25.27
CA GLU A 299 -10.63 -21.94 26.40
C GLU A 299 -10.77 -22.78 27.68
N LYS A 300 -11.35 -23.98 27.58
CA LYS A 300 -11.49 -24.91 28.71
C LYS A 300 -10.13 -25.27 29.31
N SER A 301 -9.14 -25.59 28.45
CA SER A 301 -7.79 -25.95 28.91
C SER A 301 -7.04 -24.80 29.60
N LYS A 302 -7.32 -23.55 29.20
CA LYS A 302 -6.75 -22.36 29.85
C LYS A 302 -7.40 -22.09 31.20
N HIS A 303 -8.72 -22.28 31.32
CA HIS A 303 -9.43 -22.17 32.59
C HIS A 303 -9.01 -23.23 33.60
N GLU A 304 -8.85 -24.49 33.18
CA GLU A 304 -8.41 -25.57 34.07
C GLU A 304 -6.97 -25.35 34.59
N LYS A 305 -6.07 -24.77 33.77
CA LYS A 305 -4.72 -24.40 34.20
C LYS A 305 -4.71 -23.20 35.16
N SER A 306 -5.49 -22.16 34.87
CA SER A 306 -5.62 -21.00 35.76
C SER A 306 -6.22 -21.37 37.12
N SER A 307 -7.16 -22.31 37.15
CA SER A 307 -7.77 -22.79 38.41
C SER A 307 -6.83 -23.72 39.19
N GLY A 308 -5.89 -24.37 38.52
CA GLY A 308 -4.82 -25.16 39.16
C GLY A 308 -3.77 -24.28 39.85
N ASP A 309 -3.42 -23.14 39.25
CA ASP A 309 -2.50 -22.16 39.85
C ASP A 309 -3.13 -21.45 41.07
N ASP A 310 -4.45 -21.24 41.08
CA ASP A 310 -5.19 -20.77 42.25
C ASP A 310 -5.22 -21.81 43.39
N LEU A 311 -5.28 -23.11 43.08
CA LEU A 311 -5.17 -24.19 44.07
C LEU A 311 -3.76 -24.30 44.66
N ILE A 312 -2.71 -24.06 43.87
CA ILE A 312 -1.33 -23.97 44.36
C ILE A 312 -1.15 -22.74 45.25
N SER A 313 -1.73 -21.60 44.87
CA SER A 313 -1.72 -20.37 45.67
C SER A 313 -2.51 -20.51 46.99
N GLN A 314 -3.57 -21.32 47.00
CA GLN A 314 -4.35 -21.64 48.21
C GLN A 314 -3.68 -22.72 49.07
N LEU A 315 -2.90 -23.64 48.49
CA LEU A 315 -2.08 -24.61 49.23
C LEU A 315 -0.83 -23.95 49.86
N GLU A 316 -0.20 -23.00 49.17
CA GLU A 316 0.89 -22.18 49.74
C GLU A 316 0.42 -21.26 50.88
N ALA A 317 -0.88 -20.94 50.96
CA ALA A 317 -1.47 -20.18 52.06
C ALA A 317 -1.85 -21.05 53.29
N LEU A 318 -1.80 -22.38 53.19
CA LEU A 318 -2.23 -23.33 54.23
C LEU A 318 -1.10 -24.12 54.91
N GLU A 319 0.17 -23.90 54.56
CA GLU A 319 1.31 -24.39 55.34
C GLU A 319 1.82 -23.31 56.32
N ILE A 320 1.72 -23.61 57.61
CA ILE A 320 1.99 -22.75 58.78
C ILE A 320 3.52 -22.59 59.03
N PRO A 321 3.95 -21.91 60.11
CA PRO A 321 4.49 -20.56 60.23
C PRO A 321 6.03 -20.48 60.21
N GLN A 322 6.51 -19.23 60.17
CA GLN A 322 7.90 -18.81 60.22
C GLN A 322 8.78 -19.54 61.25
N THR A 323 9.95 -19.99 60.77
CA THR A 323 11.20 -19.96 61.53
C THR A 323 12.18 -18.98 60.87
N LYS A 324 12.33 -17.78 61.47
CA LYS A 324 13.59 -16.99 61.40
C LYS A 324 14.68 -17.73 62.21
N PRO A 325 16.00 -17.40 62.17
CA PRO A 325 16.82 -16.44 61.36
C PRO A 325 18.10 -17.19 60.78
N PRO A 326 19.25 -16.59 60.32
CA PRO A 326 19.75 -15.23 60.50
C PRO A 326 20.36 -14.49 59.29
N LYS A 327 20.64 -13.23 59.60
CA LYS A 327 21.32 -12.21 58.79
C LYS A 327 22.76 -12.59 58.42
N SER A 328 23.20 -11.92 57.36
CA SER A 328 24.58 -11.66 56.92
C SER A 328 25.24 -12.71 56.03
N ALA A 329 25.40 -12.39 54.75
CA ALA A 329 26.71 -12.10 54.14
C ALA A 329 26.60 -12.16 52.61
N ASN A 330 27.14 -11.13 51.95
CA ASN A 330 27.66 -11.13 50.57
C ASN A 330 26.78 -11.67 49.42
N ASN A 331 26.17 -10.74 48.67
CA ASN A 331 26.00 -10.91 47.22
C ASN A 331 26.17 -9.58 46.46
N GLN A 332 27.22 -8.85 46.82
CA GLN A 332 27.75 -7.73 46.03
C GLN A 332 28.72 -8.19 44.92
N LYS A 333 28.78 -9.50 44.61
CA LYS A 333 29.72 -10.09 43.66
C LYS A 333 29.10 -10.63 42.36
N PHE A 334 27.78 -10.47 42.16
CA PHE A 334 27.09 -11.02 40.98
C PHE A 334 26.58 -9.95 39.99
N LEU A 335 26.75 -8.67 40.30
CA LEU A 335 26.33 -7.54 39.43
C LEU A 335 27.49 -6.91 38.64
N ASP A 336 28.73 -7.33 38.85
CA ASP A 336 29.91 -6.83 38.12
C ASP A 336 30.36 -7.73 36.95
N GLU A 337 29.73 -8.88 36.72
CA GLU A 337 30.15 -9.84 35.66
C GLU A 337 29.28 -9.87 34.39
N ILE A 338 28.26 -9.00 34.27
CA ILE A 338 27.42 -8.93 33.05
C ILE A 338 27.50 -7.53 32.41
N SER A 339 28.71 -7.15 32.00
CA SER A 339 29.01 -6.04 31.09
C SER A 339 30.51 -6.12 30.77
N PRO A 340 30.95 -6.61 29.58
CA PRO A 340 30.81 -5.82 28.35
C PRO A 340 30.80 -6.66 27.04
N ILE A 341 29.67 -6.75 26.34
CA ILE A 341 29.65 -7.03 24.89
C ILE A 341 28.67 -6.05 24.23
N GLN A 342 29.04 -4.77 24.22
CA GLN A 342 28.52 -3.77 23.29
C GLN A 342 29.65 -2.80 22.90
N ARG A 343 30.60 -3.31 22.12
CA ARG A 343 31.39 -2.52 21.15
C ARG A 343 31.78 -3.43 19.98
N ARG A 344 30.96 -3.46 18.94
CA ARG A 344 31.35 -3.67 17.54
C ARG A 344 30.37 -2.94 16.65
#